data_AF-A0A562M1A5-F1
#
_entry.id   AF-A0A562M1A5-F1
#
_cell.length_a   1.000
_cell.length_b   1.000
_cell.length_c   1.000
_cell.angle_alpha   90.00
_cell.angle_beta   90.00
_cell.angle_gamma   90.00
#
_symmetry.space_group_name_H-M   'P 1'
#
loop_
_entity.id
_entity.type
_entity.pdbx_description
1 polymer ?
#
loop_
_entity_poly.entity_id
_entity_poly.type
_entity_poly.pdbx_seq_one_letter_code
_entity_poly.pdbx_strand_id
1 'polypeptide(L)'
;MHANQREQILRNCNDKWRGQYQPDGRAVRVWQKLGPAHVVALLEDAAVAARTDARVLLRKMAMGPWRIGATVHSGGFGDAARGADPRPHITVQVAGRSHHLRCLDRGGLHVVQITA
;
A
#
# COMPACT_ATOMS: atom_id res chain seq x y z
N MET A 1 5.18 -10.47 -13.50
CA MET A 1 5.50 -11.39 -12.39
C MET A 1 4.87 -12.75 -12.70
N HIS A 2 5.42 -13.88 -12.24
CA HIS A 2 4.74 -15.17 -12.42
C HIS A 2 3.52 -15.25 -11.49
N ALA A 3 2.41 -15.88 -11.92
CA ALA A 3 1.18 -15.99 -11.14
C ALA A 3 1.42 -16.53 -9.71
N ASN A 4 2.28 -17.55 -9.57
CA ASN A 4 2.64 -18.15 -8.28
C ASN A 4 3.31 -17.17 -7.31
N GLN A 5 4.11 -16.23 -7.81
CA GLN A 5 4.76 -15.24 -6.96
C GLN A 5 3.74 -14.20 -6.46
N ARG A 6 2.73 -13.86 -7.26
CA ARG A 6 1.67 -12.93 -6.86
C ARG A 6 0.85 -13.51 -5.72
N GLU A 7 0.45 -14.76 -5.85
CA GLU A 7 -0.26 -15.48 -4.81
C GLU A 7 0.56 -15.58 -3.52
N GLN A 8 1.85 -15.89 -3.63
CA GLN A 8 2.74 -15.95 -2.47
C GLN A 8 2.81 -14.60 -1.74
N ILE A 9 2.99 -13.50 -2.48
CA ILE A 9 3.01 -12.15 -1.91
C ILE A 9 1.69 -11.87 -1.17
N LEU A 10 0.55 -12.18 -1.78
CA LEU A 10 -0.75 -11.93 -1.15
C LEU A 10 -0.95 -12.78 0.10
N ARG A 11 -0.54 -14.05 0.09
CA ARG A 11 -0.58 -14.95 1.25
C ARG A 11 0.30 -14.46 2.41
N ASN A 12 1.42 -13.80 2.11
CA ASN A 12 2.33 -13.27 3.13
C ASN A 12 1.82 -11.95 3.76
N CYS A 13 0.73 -11.37 3.26
CA CYS A 13 0.17 -10.15 3.85
C CYS A 13 -0.58 -10.50 5.13
N ASN A 14 -0.19 -9.91 6.27
CA ASN A 14 -0.91 -10.04 7.53
C ASN A 14 -1.89 -8.86 7.70
N ASP A 15 -3.18 -9.15 7.58
CA ASP A 15 -4.30 -8.20 7.68
C ASP A 15 -4.99 -8.17 9.05
N LYS A 16 -4.47 -8.91 10.05
CA LYS A 16 -5.11 -9.08 11.38
C LYS A 16 -4.14 -8.92 12.54
N TRP A 17 -3.64 -7.70 12.76
CA TRP A 17 -2.76 -7.38 13.89
C TRP A 17 -3.41 -6.43 14.90
N ARG A 18 -3.06 -6.60 16.19
CA ARG A 18 -3.46 -5.68 17.27
C ARG A 18 -3.01 -4.25 16.95
N GLY A 19 -3.94 -3.30 17.00
CA GLY A 19 -3.69 -1.87 16.74
C GLY A 19 -4.04 -1.41 15.32
N GLN A 20 -4.50 -2.31 14.43
CA GLN A 20 -5.10 -1.87 13.17
C GLN A 20 -6.48 -1.27 13.44
N TYR A 21 -6.60 0.05 13.36
CA TYR A 21 -7.90 0.71 13.38
C TYR A 21 -8.68 0.35 12.10
N GLN A 22 -9.57 -0.63 12.21
CA GLN A 22 -10.63 -0.90 11.24
C GLN A 22 -11.94 -0.42 11.89
N PRO A 23 -12.45 0.77 11.55
CA PRO A 23 -13.77 1.17 12.02
C PRO A 23 -14.82 0.28 11.33
N ASP A 24 -15.53 -0.52 12.12
CA ASP A 24 -16.55 -1.48 11.67
C ASP A 24 -17.87 -0.83 11.21
N GLY A 25 -17.90 0.51 11.11
CA GLY A 25 -19.08 1.25 10.67
C GLY A 25 -19.34 1.07 9.18
N ARG A 26 -20.54 0.58 8.82
CA ARG A 26 -21.04 0.52 7.42
C ARG A 26 -20.88 1.86 6.66
N ALA A 27 -20.87 2.99 7.36
CA ALA A 27 -20.66 4.33 6.80
C ALA A 27 -19.21 4.61 6.33
N VAL A 28 -18.21 3.90 6.85
CA VAL A 28 -16.78 4.07 6.45
C VAL A 28 -16.43 3.24 5.20
N ARG A 29 -17.28 2.27 4.84
CA ARG A 29 -17.07 1.35 3.70
C ARG A 29 -17.32 1.97 2.32
N VAL A 30 -17.75 3.23 2.24
CA VAL A 30 -17.96 3.94 0.97
C VAL A 30 -16.61 4.33 0.32
N TRP A 31 -15.52 4.32 1.09
CA TRP A 31 -14.17 4.60 0.64
C TRP A 31 -13.36 3.29 0.68
N GLN A 32 -13.28 2.56 -0.43
CA GLN A 32 -12.54 1.30 -0.47
C GLN A 32 -11.06 1.54 -0.10
N LYS A 33 -10.68 1.23 1.14
CA LYS A 33 -9.28 1.16 1.55
C LYS A 33 -8.53 0.20 0.61
N LEU A 34 -7.37 0.61 0.12
CA LEU A 34 -6.55 -0.21 -0.77
C LEU A 34 -6.19 -1.53 -0.06
N GLY A 35 -6.81 -2.63 -0.50
CA GLY A 35 -6.44 -3.97 -0.07
C GLY A 35 -5.06 -4.43 -0.61
N PRO A 36 -4.53 -5.57 -0.10
CA PRO A 36 -3.22 -6.10 -0.51
C PRO A 36 -3.05 -6.28 -2.01
N ALA A 37 -4.09 -6.75 -2.71
CA ALA A 37 -4.06 -6.93 -4.17
C ALA A 37 -3.83 -5.61 -4.93
N HIS A 38 -4.38 -4.50 -4.45
CA HIS A 38 -4.19 -3.19 -5.06
C HIS A 38 -2.77 -2.68 -4.83
N VAL A 39 -2.23 -2.85 -3.63
CA VAL A 39 -0.84 -2.46 -3.33
C VAL A 39 0.16 -3.23 -4.19
N VAL A 40 -0.05 -4.53 -4.38
CA VAL A 40 0.78 -5.34 -5.28
C VAL A 40 0.69 -4.83 -6.71
N ALA A 41 -0.51 -4.57 -7.23
CA ALA A 41 -0.70 -4.01 -8.57
C ALA A 41 0.01 -2.67 -8.75
N LEU A 42 -0.09 -1.76 -7.77
CA LEU A 42 0.59 -0.46 -7.79
C LEU A 42 2.13 -0.56 -7.83
N LEU A 43 2.70 -1.59 -7.21
CA LEU A 43 4.13 -1.89 -7.27
C LEU A 43 4.53 -2.54 -8.60
N GLU A 44 3.67 -3.39 -9.16
CA GLU A 44 3.87 -3.96 -10.50
C GLU A 44 3.87 -2.87 -11.58
N ASP A 45 2.98 -1.89 -11.44
CA ASP A 45 2.78 -0.76 -12.37
C ASP A 45 3.55 0.51 -11.96
N ALA A 46 4.56 0.38 -11.10
CA ALA A 46 5.36 1.51 -10.64
C ALA A 46 6.02 2.26 -11.83
N ALA A 47 6.06 3.59 -11.72
CA ALA A 47 6.69 4.45 -12.70
C ALA A 47 8.18 4.09 -12.89
N VAL A 48 8.75 4.46 -14.04
CA VAL A 48 10.14 4.11 -14.40
C VAL A 48 11.13 4.45 -13.28
N ALA A 49 10.96 5.61 -12.63
CA ALA A 49 11.82 6.05 -11.53
C ALA A 49 11.77 5.16 -10.28
N ALA A 50 10.66 4.48 -10.01
CA ALA A 50 10.46 3.62 -8.84
C ALA A 50 10.51 2.12 -9.16
N ARG A 51 10.60 1.74 -10.43
CA ARG A 51 10.44 0.36 -10.89
C ARG A 51 11.45 -0.61 -10.27
N THR A 52 12.70 -0.20 -10.13
CA THR A 52 13.75 -1.04 -9.53
C THR A 52 13.45 -1.30 -8.05
N ASP A 53 13.13 -0.25 -7.29
CA ASP A 53 12.80 -0.37 -5.87
C ASP A 53 11.52 -1.18 -5.66
N ALA A 54 10.53 -1.01 -6.53
CA ALA A 54 9.27 -1.76 -6.47
C ALA A 54 9.50 -3.26 -6.66
N ARG A 55 10.36 -3.64 -7.63
CA ARG A 55 10.76 -5.05 -7.84
C ARG A 55 11.50 -5.63 -6.64
N VAL A 56 12.39 -4.86 -6.02
CA VAL A 56 13.09 -5.27 -4.80
C VAL A 56 12.09 -5.47 -3.65
N LEU A 57 11.14 -4.55 -3.49
CA LEU A 57 10.13 -4.61 -2.45
C LEU A 57 9.19 -5.82 -2.64
N LEU A 58 8.73 -6.09 -3.86
CA LEU A 58 7.92 -7.26 -4.20
C LEU A 58 8.65 -8.57 -3.88
N ARG A 59 9.97 -8.66 -4.15
CA ARG A 59 10.77 -9.83 -3.75
C ARG A 59 10.80 -10.00 -2.24
N LYS A 60 11.02 -8.91 -1.49
CA LYS A 60 11.00 -8.96 -0.02
C LYS A 60 9.63 -9.39 0.53
N MET A 61 8.54 -8.88 -0.05
CA MET A 61 7.18 -9.29 0.31
C MET A 61 6.90 -10.77 -0.02
N ALA A 62 7.54 -11.32 -1.06
CA ALA A 62 7.43 -12.74 -1.39
C ALA A 62 8.21 -13.63 -0.41
N MET A 63 9.28 -13.12 0.20
CA MET A 63 10.16 -13.86 1.10
C MET A 63 9.69 -13.89 2.55
N GLY A 64 8.76 -13.01 2.96
CA GLY A 64 8.35 -12.93 4.36
C GLY A 64 7.13 -12.05 4.59
N PRO A 65 6.68 -11.98 5.86
CA PRO A 65 5.46 -11.28 6.21
C PRO A 65 5.58 -9.79 5.90
N TRP A 66 4.47 -9.23 5.40
CA TRP A 66 4.32 -7.80 5.21
C TRP A 66 2.91 -7.33 5.57
N ARG A 67 2.73 -6.02 5.68
CA ARG A 67 1.44 -5.41 6.01
C ARG A 67 1.29 -4.01 5.44
N ILE A 68 0.05 -3.55 5.36
CA ILE A 68 -0.31 -2.18 5.04
C ILE A 68 -0.45 -1.41 6.35
N GLY A 69 0.32 -0.33 6.49
CA GLY A 69 0.27 0.58 7.63
C GLY A 69 -0.72 1.73 7.40
N ALA A 70 -0.57 2.45 6.30
CA ALA A 70 -1.43 3.59 5.93
C ALA A 70 -1.70 3.58 4.42
N THR A 71 -2.89 4.03 4.01
CA THR A 71 -3.29 4.11 2.59
C THR A 71 -3.82 5.49 2.27
N VAL A 72 -3.72 5.87 1.00
CA VAL A 72 -4.40 7.05 0.44
C VAL A 72 -5.91 6.94 0.65
N HIS A 73 -6.56 8.04 1.02
CA HIS A 73 -8.01 8.18 1.10
C HIS A 73 -8.47 9.41 0.30
N SER A 74 -9.37 9.21 -0.68
CA SER A 74 -10.03 10.31 -1.38
C SER A 74 -10.95 11.03 -0.39
N GLY A 75 -10.65 12.28 -0.02
CA GLY A 75 -11.42 13.03 0.97
C GLY A 75 -10.68 13.31 2.26
N GLY A 76 -9.40 12.96 2.33
CA GLY A 76 -8.50 13.80 3.10
C GLY A 76 -8.84 14.07 4.55
N PHE A 77 -9.12 13.06 5.38
CA PHE A 77 -9.11 13.17 6.84
C PHE A 77 -8.72 11.84 7.45
N GLY A 78 -7.41 11.53 7.42
CA GLY A 78 -6.85 10.64 8.43
C GLY A 78 -7.15 11.29 9.79
N ASP A 79 -7.93 10.60 10.61
CA ASP A 79 -8.44 11.06 11.91
C ASP A 79 -8.96 12.51 11.90
N ALA A 80 -10.12 12.73 11.28
CA ALA A 80 -11.08 13.84 11.46
C ALA A 80 -10.61 15.31 11.59
N ALA A 81 -9.34 15.66 11.40
CA ALA A 81 -8.84 17.04 11.53
C ALA A 81 -7.77 17.44 10.51
N ARG A 82 -7.21 16.51 9.74
CA ARG A 82 -6.13 16.77 8.77
C ARG A 82 -6.66 16.73 7.35
N GLY A 83 -6.66 17.86 6.62
CA GLY A 83 -7.09 17.92 5.23
C GLY A 83 -6.38 16.93 4.29
N ALA A 84 -6.87 16.83 3.04
CA ALA A 84 -6.31 15.92 2.04
C ALA A 84 -4.80 16.02 1.94
N ASP A 85 -4.12 14.87 2.06
CA ASP A 85 -2.68 14.80 1.90
C ASP A 85 -2.34 15.28 0.49
N PRO A 86 -1.61 16.42 0.35
CA PRO A 86 -1.23 16.93 -0.97
C PRO A 86 -0.28 15.99 -1.71
N ARG A 87 0.27 14.97 -1.02
CA ARG A 87 1.19 13.98 -1.57
C ARG A 87 0.72 12.57 -1.18
N PRO A 88 -0.21 11.98 -1.95
CA PRO A 88 -0.78 10.69 -1.61
C PRO A 88 0.33 9.66 -1.45
N HIS A 89 0.32 8.94 -0.33
CA HIS A 89 1.29 7.90 -0.05
C HIS A 89 0.65 6.67 0.58
N ILE A 90 1.30 5.53 0.41
CA ILE A 90 0.95 4.27 1.05
C ILE A 90 2.16 3.85 1.89
N THR A 91 1.93 3.50 3.15
CA THR A 91 2.97 2.90 3.99
C THR A 91 2.75 1.40 4.05
N VAL A 92 3.79 0.64 3.71
CA VAL A 92 3.84 -0.80 3.91
C VAL A 92 4.98 -1.15 4.85
N GLN A 93 4.82 -2.18 5.65
CA GLN A 93 5.91 -2.71 6.46
C GLN A 93 6.26 -4.10 5.98
N VAL A 94 7.54 -4.31 5.66
CA VAL A 94 8.07 -5.57 5.12
C VAL A 94 9.25 -5.98 5.97
N ALA A 95 9.23 -7.20 6.53
CA ALA A 95 10.29 -7.71 7.40
C ALA A 95 10.69 -6.73 8.53
N GLY A 96 9.69 -6.09 9.15
CA GLY A 96 9.91 -5.14 10.25
C GLY A 96 10.28 -3.72 9.83
N ARG A 97 10.59 -3.44 8.56
CA ARG A 97 10.93 -2.09 8.07
C ARG A 97 9.77 -1.42 7.35
N SER A 98 9.52 -0.16 7.67
CA SER A 98 8.51 0.67 6.99
C SER A 98 9.04 1.18 5.67
N HIS A 99 8.20 1.13 4.65
CA HIS A 99 8.45 1.64 3.31
C HIS A 99 7.31 2.59 2.93
N HIS A 100 7.64 3.75 2.39
CA HIS A 100 6.69 4.76 1.94
C HIS A 100 6.65 4.79 0.42
N LEU A 101 5.52 4.41 -0.15
CA LEU A 101 5.20 4.48 -1.57
C LEU A 101 4.59 5.85 -1.82
N ARG A 102 5.36 6.78 -2.37
CA ARG A 102 4.82 8.06 -2.81
C ARG A 102 4.12 7.87 -4.15
N CYS A 103 2.91 8.40 -4.24
CA CYS A 103 2.06 8.25 -5.39
C CYS A 103 1.74 9.60 -6.03
N LEU A 104 1.39 9.57 -7.31
CA LEU A 104 0.69 10.65 -8.01
C LEU A 104 -0.63 10.13 -8.56
N ASP A 105 -1.64 10.99 -8.62
CA ASP A 105 -2.86 10.73 -9.38
C ASP A 105 -2.69 11.24 -10.81
N ARG A 106 -2.75 10.34 -11.80
CA ARG A 106 -2.69 10.65 -13.23
C ARG A 106 -3.81 9.91 -13.99
N GLY A 107 -5.04 10.01 -13.48
CA GLY A 107 -6.17 9.18 -13.94
C GLY A 107 -6.22 7.84 -13.21
N GLY A 108 -5.63 7.78 -12.02
CA GLY A 108 -5.27 6.56 -11.31
C GLY A 108 -4.03 6.77 -10.44
N LEU A 109 -3.92 6.02 -9.35
CA LEU A 109 -2.80 6.12 -8.44
C LEU A 109 -1.57 5.42 -9.04
N HIS A 110 -0.43 6.11 -9.10
CA HIS A 110 0.83 5.54 -9.60
C HIS A 110 1.96 5.75 -8.61
N VAL A 111 2.72 4.70 -8.29
CA VAL A 111 3.91 4.79 -7.43
C VAL A 111 5.06 5.43 -8.21
N VAL A 112 5.57 6.57 -7.72
CA VAL A 112 6.64 7.34 -8.38
C VAL A 112 7.93 7.35 -7.60
N GLN A 113 7.89 7.04 -6.31
CA GLN A 113 9.08 6.94 -5.46
C GLN A 113 8.82 5.98 -4.29
N ILE A 114 9.84 5.22 -3.89
CA ILE A 114 9.81 4.35 -2.71
C ILE A 114 10.94 4.77 -1.78
N THR A 115 10.62 5.05 -0.52
CA THR A 115 11.61 5.32 0.53
C THR A 115 11.44 4.34 1.68
N ALA A 116 12.47 4.17 2.51
CA ALA A 116 12.53 3.15 3.57
C ALA A 116 13.11 3.73 4.87
#